data_AF-A0AAN0MR79-F1
#
_entry.id   AF-A0AAN0MR79-F1
#
_cell.length_a   1.000
_cell.length_b   1.000
_cell.length_c   1.000
_cell.angle_alpha   90.00
_cell.angle_beta   90.00
_cell.angle_gamma   90.00
#
_symmetry.space_group_name_H-M   'P 1'
#
loop_
_entity.id
_entity.type
_entity.pdbx_description
1 polymer ?
#
loop_
_entity_poly.entity_id
_entity_poly.type
_entity_poly.pdbx_seq_one_letter_code
_entity_poly.pdbx_strand_id
1 'polypeptide(L)' 'MAASSDCYAIKDGDKRAYCLAVVKRDYGYCHRIKDGDKRNQCMAEIKGTRNNCYAIKEQDARKACLTLTIEKM' A
#
# COMPACT_ATOMS: atom_id res chain seq x y z
N MET A 1 -9.91 -1.17 15.00
CA MET A 1 -8.68 -0.57 14.44
C MET A 1 -7.55 -1.54 14.74
N ALA A 2 -6.85 -2.08 13.74
CA ALA A 2 -5.73 -2.98 13.99
C ALA A 2 -4.65 -2.22 14.77
N ALA A 3 -4.19 -2.77 15.89
CA ALA A 3 -3.08 -2.17 16.62
C ALA A 3 -1.81 -2.38 15.80
N SER A 4 -0.86 -1.44 15.86
CA SER A 4 0.43 -1.63 15.17
C SER A 4 1.15 -2.93 15.60
N SER A 5 0.85 -3.41 16.80
CA SER A 5 1.24 -4.71 17.36
C SER A 5 0.81 -5.90 16.49
N ASP A 6 -0.40 -5.87 15.94
CA ASP A 6 -0.94 -6.95 15.09
C ASP A 6 -0.18 -7.05 13.76
N CYS A 7 0.26 -5.91 13.22
CA CYS A 7 1.07 -5.90 12.02
C CYS A 7 2.43 -6.60 12.23
N TYR A 8 3.03 -6.50 13.41
CA TYR A 8 4.32 -7.15 13.68
C TYR A 8 4.25 -8.68 13.75
N ALA A 9 3.07 -9.23 14.05
CA ALA A 9 2.83 -10.68 14.03
C ALA A 9 2.77 -11.26 12.59
N ILE A 10 2.64 -10.41 11.57
CA ILE A 10 2.63 -10.83 10.17
C ILE A 10 4.03 -11.33 9.77
N LYS A 11 4.11 -12.62 9.41
CA LYS A 11 5.36 -13.27 8.96
C LYS A 11 5.86 -12.73 7.62
N ASP A 12 4.94 -12.40 6.71
CA ASP A 12 5.27 -11.87 5.39
C ASP A 12 5.72 -10.40 5.50
N GLY A 13 6.95 -10.14 5.06
CA GLY A 13 7.57 -8.82 5.22
C GLY A 13 6.84 -7.70 4.49
N ASP A 14 6.31 -7.98 3.30
CA ASP A 14 5.60 -7.01 2.47
C ASP A 14 4.22 -6.69 3.06
N LYS A 15 3.47 -7.72 3.47
CA LYS A 15 2.18 -7.56 4.16
C LYS A 15 2.36 -6.84 5.49
N ARG A 16 3.42 -7.13 6.25
CA ARG A 16 3.76 -6.41 7.47
C ARG A 16 4.02 -4.93 7.19
N ALA A 17 4.87 -4.64 6.20
CA ALA A 17 5.22 -3.28 5.82
C ALA A 17 3.98 -2.51 5.35
N TYR A 18 3.12 -3.11 4.53
CA TYR A 18 1.85 -2.53 4.10
C TYR A 18 0.91 -2.25 5.29
N CYS A 19 0.72 -3.23 6.18
CA CYS A 19 -0.10 -3.06 7.39
C CYS A 19 0.41 -1.89 8.25
N LEU A 20 1.72 -1.83 8.50
CA LEU A 20 2.33 -0.73 9.25
C LEU A 20 2.17 0.61 8.55
N ALA A 21 2.28 0.66 7.22
CA ALA A 21 2.07 1.88 6.44
C ALA A 21 0.65 2.42 6.60
N VAL A 22 -0.36 1.55 6.51
CA VAL A 22 -1.78 1.93 6.64
C VAL A 22 -2.12 2.34 8.06
N VAL A 23 -1.73 1.54 9.06
CA VAL A 23 -2.03 1.81 10.48
C VAL A 23 -1.34 3.08 10.96
N LYS A 24 -0.06 3.28 10.57
CA LYS A 24 0.69 4.48 10.95
C LYS A 24 0.50 5.67 10.02
N ARG A 25 -0.22 5.48 8.91
CA ARG A 25 -0.41 6.47 7.83
C ARG A 25 0.92 7.03 7.33
N ASP A 26 1.94 6.17 7.27
CA ASP A 26 3.32 6.54 6.95
C ASP A 26 3.81 5.78 5.71
N TYR A 27 4.01 6.53 4.63
CA TYR A 27 4.48 6.01 3.35
C TYR A 27 5.92 5.47 3.42
N GLY A 28 6.70 5.85 4.43
CA GLY A 28 8.05 5.34 4.68
C GLY A 28 8.08 3.81 4.80
N TYR A 29 7.02 3.20 5.34
CA TYR A 29 6.91 1.75 5.42
C TYR A 29 6.65 1.10 4.05
N CYS A 30 5.97 1.78 3.12
CA CYS A 30 5.76 1.24 1.77
C CYS A 30 7.10 1.00 1.05
N HIS A 31 8.14 1.80 1.31
CA HIS A 31 9.48 1.57 0.72
C HIS A 31 10.13 0.26 1.16
N ARG A 32 9.67 -0.36 2.26
CA ARG A 32 10.15 -1.66 2.74
C ARG A 32 9.52 -2.83 1.99
N ILE A 33 8.46 -2.60 1.22
CA ILE A 33 7.81 -3.62 0.40
C ILE A 33 8.72 -3.90 -0.81
N LYS A 34 9.10 -5.17 -0.98
CA LYS A 34 9.96 -5.64 -2.07
C LYS A 34 9.21 -5.73 -3.39
N ASP A 35 7.95 -6.15 -3.33
CA ASP A 35 7.06 -6.19 -4.48
C ASP A 35 6.77 -4.76 -4.98
N GLY A 36 7.19 -4.46 -6.21
CA GLY A 36 7.07 -3.13 -6.79
C GLY A 36 5.62 -2.69 -6.96
N ASP A 37 4.72 -3.61 -7.29
CA ASP A 37 3.31 -3.33 -7.52
C ASP A 37 2.61 -3.06 -6.18
N LYS A 38 2.85 -3.89 -5.15
CA LYS A 38 2.34 -3.64 -3.79
C LYS A 38 2.90 -2.35 -3.19
N ARG A 39 4.17 -2.02 -3.45
CA ARG A 39 4.77 -0.76 -3.01
C ARG A 39 4.05 0.44 -3.63
N ASN A 40 3.81 0.37 -4.93
CA ASN A 40 3.12 1.43 -5.67
C ASN A 40 1.66 1.57 -5.21
N GLN A 41 0.98 0.46 -4.96
CA GLN A 41 -0.37 0.45 -4.39
C GLN A 41 -0.40 1.09 -2.99
N CYS A 42 0.51 0.68 -2.10
CA CYS A 42 0.66 1.26 -0.77
C CYS A 42 0.89 2.78 -0.84
N MET A 43 1.82 3.21 -1.71
CA MET A 43 2.10 4.63 -1.94
C MET A 43 0.87 5.39 -2.41
N ALA A 44 0.11 4.85 -3.37
CA ALA A 44 -1.11 5.48 -3.88
C ALA A 44 -2.18 5.62 -2.79
N GLU A 45 -2.34 4.62 -1.93
CA GLU A 45 -3.38 4.62 -0.89
C GLU A 45 -3.10 5.63 0.23
N ILE A 46 -1.81 5.78 0.60
CA ILE A 46 -1.36 6.71 1.64
C ILE A 46 -1.23 8.14 1.10
N LYS A 47 -0.57 8.33 -0.06
CA LYS A 47 -0.38 9.67 -0.65
C LYS A 47 -1.57 10.17 -1.45
N GLY A 48 -2.52 9.30 -1.83
CA GLY A 48 -3.67 9.65 -2.65
C GLY A 48 -3.34 9.92 -4.13
N THR A 49 -2.14 9.58 -4.60
CA THR A 49 -1.70 9.92 -5.95
C THR A 49 -1.93 8.78 -6.94
N ARG A 50 -2.79 9.00 -7.94
CA ARG A 50 -3.05 8.08 -9.06
C ARG A 50 -1.82 7.69 -9.87
N ASN A 51 -0.80 8.56 -9.95
CA ASN A 51 0.43 8.30 -10.70
C ASN A 51 1.13 6.99 -10.28
N ASN A 52 1.08 6.66 -8.98
CA ASN A 52 1.66 5.42 -8.49
C ASN A 52 0.89 4.19 -8.97
N CYS A 53 -0.44 4.29 -9.14
CA CYS A 53 -1.23 3.18 -9.69
C CYS A 53 -0.87 2.89 -11.14
N TYR A 54 -0.50 3.90 -11.94
CA TYR A 54 -0.07 3.68 -13.34
C TYR A 54 1.28 2.97 -13.44
N ALA A 55 2.10 3.02 -12.39
CA ALA A 55 3.38 2.28 -12.32
C ALA A 55 3.20 0.80 -11.92
N ILE A 56 1.98 0.38 -11.56
CA ILE A 56 1.66 -1.03 -11.27
C ILE A 56 1.55 -1.80 -12.59
N LYS A 57 2.35 -2.86 -12.71
CA LYS A 57 2.38 -3.71 -13.92
C LYS A 57 1.16 -4.62 -13.98
N GLU A 58 0.83 -5.25 -12.85
CA GLU A 58 -0.34 -6.13 -12.75
C GLU A 58 -1.64 -5.36 -13.07
N GLN A 59 -2.43 -5.89 -14.01
CA GLN A 59 -3.58 -5.16 -14.54
C GLN A 59 -4.68 -5.03 -13.50
N ASP A 60 -4.94 -6.09 -12.74
CA ASP A 60 -6.00 -6.10 -11.73
C ASP A 60 -5.60 -5.26 -10.51
N ALA A 61 -4.34 -5.35 -10.07
CA ALA A 61 -3.83 -4.52 -8.98
C ALA A 61 -3.87 -3.03 -9.32
N ARG A 62 -3.54 -2.66 -10.57
CA ARG A 62 -3.65 -1.28 -11.06
C ARG A 62 -5.08 -0.78 -11.07
N LYS A 63 -6.03 -1.57 -11.58
CA LYS A 63 -7.46 -1.20 -11.58
C LYS A 63 -7.96 -0.99 -10.15
N ALA A 64 -7.67 -1.92 -9.25
CA ALA A 64 -8.04 -1.81 -7.84
C ALA A 64 -7.45 -0.54 -7.20
N CYS A 65 -6.17 -0.26 -7.44
CA CYS A 65 -5.51 0.95 -6.97
C CYS A 65 -6.19 2.23 -7.49
N LEU A 66 -6.47 2.29 -8.79
CA LEU A 66 -7.14 3.45 -9.39
C LEU A 66 -8.53 3.65 -8.77
N THR A 67 -9.34 2.60 -8.65
CA THR A 67 -10.67 2.66 -8.01
C THR A 67 -10.60 3.21 -6.59
N LEU A 68 -9.69 2.66 -5.76
CA LEU A 68 -9.49 3.12 -4.38
C LEU A 68 -9.08 4.60 -4.27
N THR A 69 -8.36 5.11 -5.28
CA THR A 69 -8.00 6.54 -5.33
C THR A 69 -9.12 7.43 -5.90
N ILE A 70 -10.11 6.87 -6.63
CA ILE A 70 -11.28 7.63 -7.10
C ILE A 70 -12.23 7.91 -5.93
N GLU A 71 -12.47 6.93 -5.07
CA GLU A 71 -13.43 7.05 -3.96
C GLU A 71 -12.94 7.96 -2.80
N LYS A 72 -11.68 8.41 -2.86
CA LYS A 72 -11.08 9.34 -1.89
C LYS A 72 -11.07 10.81 -2.37
N MET A 73 -11.57 11.10 -3.58
CA MET A 73 -11.73 12.47 -4.10
C MET A 73 -13.10 13.05 -3.78
#